data_AF-A0A932C8P3-F1
#
_entry.id   AF-A0A932C8P3-F1
#
_cell.length_a   1.000
_cell.length_b   1.000
_cell.length_c   1.000
_cell.angle_alpha   90.00
_cell.angle_beta   90.00
_cell.angle_gamma   90.00
#
_symmetry.space_group_name_H-M   'P 1'
#
loop_
_entity.id
_entity.type
_entity.pdbx_description
1 polymer ?
#
loop_
_entity_poly.entity_id
_entity_poly.type
_entity_poly.pdbx_seq_one_letter_code
_entity_poly.pdbx_strand_id
1 'polypeptide(L)' 'MDRVRQAIRVRHYSRRTEEAYVYWIRRYIVFHGKAHPSSMGAPEISAFLISEAFP' A
#
# COMPACT_ATOMS: atom_id res chain seq x y z
N MET A 1 5.68 -3.39 -8.70
CA MET A 1 5.45 -3.81 -7.30
C MET A 1 6.60 -4.65 -6.73
N ASP A 2 7.64 -4.88 -7.52
CA ASP A 2 8.64 -5.92 -7.20
C ASP A 2 9.61 -5.49 -6.11
N ARG A 3 9.91 -4.18 -6.00
CA ARG A 3 10.69 -3.61 -4.89
C ARG A 3 10.04 -3.92 -3.52
N VAL A 4 8.72 -3.83 -3.42
CA VAL A 4 7.99 -4.13 -2.17
C VAL A 4 8.10 -5.62 -1.85
N ARG A 5 7.84 -6.50 -2.83
CA ARG A 5 7.95 -7.96 -2.65
C ARG A 5 9.36 -8.37 -2.23
N GLN A 6 10.37 -7.81 -2.87
CA GLN A 6 11.78 -8.06 -2.52
C GLN A 6 12.06 -7.61 -1.08
N ALA A 7 11.64 -6.41 -0.68
CA ALA A 7 11.84 -5.92 0.68
C ALA A 7 11.11 -6.79 1.73
N ILE A 8 9.92 -7.29 1.43
CA ILE A 8 9.15 -8.18 2.31
C ILE A 8 9.85 -9.54 2.46
N ARG A 9 10.34 -10.12 1.35
CA ARG A 9 11.05 -11.41 1.35
C ARG A 9 12.39 -11.34 2.07
N VAL A 10 13.15 -10.25 1.90
CA VAL A 10 14.40 -10.00 2.64
C VAL A 10 14.14 -9.92 4.15
N ARG A 11 12.97 -9.45 4.57
CA ARG A 11 12.54 -9.42 5.97
C ARG A 11 11.92 -10.73 6.46
N HIS A 12 11.96 -11.79 5.64
CA HIS A 12 11.41 -13.11 5.95
C HIS A 12 9.94 -13.11 6.40
N TYR A 13 9.15 -12.13 5.96
CA TYR A 13 7.71 -12.16 6.18
C TYR A 13 7.06 -13.29 5.39
N SER A 14 5.92 -13.77 5.91
CA SER A 14 5.14 -14.81 5.25
C SER A 14 4.62 -14.35 3.88
N ARG A 15 4.36 -15.29 2.97
CA ARG A 15 3.71 -15.02 1.69
C ARG A 15 2.34 -14.33 1.86
N ARG A 16 1.60 -14.70 2.91
CA ARG A 16 0.32 -14.06 3.26
C ARG A 16 0.50 -12.58 3.58
N THR A 17 1.58 -12.22 4.28
CA THR A 17 1.93 -10.82 4.57
C THR A 17 2.32 -10.08 3.29
N GLU A 18 3.09 -10.71 2.39
CA GLU A 18 3.43 -10.15 1.07
C GLU A 18 2.17 -9.81 0.26
N GLU A 19 1.23 -10.75 0.17
CA GLU A 19 -0.03 -10.58 -0.55
C GLU A 19 -0.87 -9.45 0.05
N ALA A 20 -1.03 -9.43 1.37
CA ALA A 20 -1.76 -8.37 2.06
C ALA A 20 -1.15 -6.98 1.82
N TYR A 21 0.17 -6.86 1.93
CA TYR A 21 0.85 -5.58 1.75
C TYR A 21 0.75 -5.09 0.30
N VAL A 22 0.99 -5.98 -0.67
CA VAL A 22 0.85 -5.64 -2.10
C VAL A 22 -0.59 -5.25 -2.43
N TYR A 23 -1.57 -5.93 -1.86
CA TYR A 23 -2.99 -5.59 -2.02
C TYR A 23 -3.29 -4.16 -1.55
N TRP A 24 -2.93 -3.84 -0.30
CA TRP A 24 -3.19 -2.52 0.28
C TRP A 24 -2.44 -1.40 -0.43
N ILE A 25 -1.16 -1.60 -0.76
CA ILE A 25 -0.37 -0.60 -1.50
C ILE A 25 -0.97 -0.36 -2.89
N ARG A 26 -1.47 -1.40 -3.57
CA ARG A 26 -2.12 -1.24 -4.88
C ARG A 26 -3.41 -0.42 -4.77
N ARG A 27 -4.26 -0.72 -3.78
CA ARG A 27 -5.50 0.05 -3.54
C ARG A 27 -5.20 1.51 -3.24
N TYR A 28 -4.24 1.77 -2.36
CA TYR A 28 -3.79 3.12 -2.03
C TYR A 28 -3.36 3.92 -3.27
N ILE A 29 -2.53 3.34 -4.12
CA ILE A 29 -2.08 3.99 -5.37
C ILE A 29 -3.24 4.26 -6.32
N VAL A 30 -4.18 3.31 -6.46
CA VAL A 30 -5.34 3.49 -7.36
C VAL A 30 -6.29 4.55 -6.85
N PHE A 31 -6.56 4.59 -5.53
CA PHE A 31 -7.40 5.59 -4.88
C PHE A 31 -6.88 7.02 -5.15
N HIS A 32 -5.56 7.22 -5.09
CA HIS A 32 -4.91 8.51 -5.37
C HIS A 32 -4.55 8.72 -6.86
N GLY A 33 -5.32 8.13 -7.78
CA GLY A 33 -5.17 8.41 -9.22
C GLY A 33 -3.83 7.97 -9.83
N LYS A 34 -3.19 6.94 -9.28
CA LYS A 34 -1.85 6.46 -9.66
C LYS A 34 -0.71 7.44 -9.39
N ALA A 35 -0.90 8.38 -8.46
CA ALA A 35 0.19 9.20 -7.95
C ALA A 35 1.30 8.34 -7.33
N HIS A 36 2.54 8.80 -7.43
CA HIS A 36 3.67 8.06 -6.87
C HIS A 36 3.68 8.19 -5.33
N PRO A 37 3.78 7.10 -4.54
CA PRO A 37 3.68 7.18 -3.08
C PRO A 37 4.69 8.09 -2.38
N SER A 38 5.83 8.37 -3.01
CA SER A 38 6.82 9.31 -2.43
C SER A 38 6.37 10.77 -2.45
N SER A 39 5.35 11.13 -3.24
CA SER A 39 4.75 12.46 -3.25
C SER A 39 3.51 12.54 -2.35
N MET A 40 3.20 11.48 -1.61
CA MET A 40 2.03 11.37 -0.75
C MET A 40 2.47 11.24 0.70
N GLY A 41 1.77 11.91 1.62
CA GLY A 41 2.10 11.98 3.03
C GLY A 41 0.94 11.58 3.93
N ALA A 42 0.94 12.12 5.14
CA ALA A 42 -0.10 11.86 6.13
C ALA A 42 -1.53 12.21 5.64
N PRO A 43 -1.78 13.31 4.89
CA PRO A 43 -3.12 13.64 4.43
C PRO A 43 -3.73 12.55 3.53
N GLU A 44 -2.95 12.04 2.59
CA GLU A 44 -3.37 11.00 1.64
C GLU A 44 -3.61 9.66 2.33
N ILE A 45 -2.80 9.34 3.34
CA ILE A 45 -3.00 8.15 4.19
C ILE A 45 -4.32 8.28 4.94
N SER A 46 -4.57 9.41 5.60
CA SER A 46 -5.82 9.64 6.34
C SER A 46 -7.04 9.58 5.42
N ALA A 47 -6.99 10.23 4.26
CA ALA A 47 -8.08 10.19 3.28
C ALA A 47 -8.38 8.76 2.81
N PHE A 48 -7.33 7.97 2.53
CA PHE A 48 -7.49 6.57 2.17
C PHE A 48 -8.11 5.75 3.31
N LEU A 49 -7.60 5.88 4.54
CA LEU A 49 -8.12 5.13 5.68
C LEU A 49 -9.58 5.50 6.02
N ILE A 50 -9.95 6.77 5.91
CA ILE A 50 -11.35 7.21 6.09
C ILE A 50 -12.25 6.57 5.02
N SER A 51 -11.80 6.52 3.76
CA SER A 51 -12.58 5.89 2.67
C SER A 51 -12.72 4.37 2.81
N GLU A 52 -11.78 3.70 3.48
CA GLU A 52 -11.86 2.25 3.73
C GLU A 52 -12.69 1.91 4.98
N ALA A 53 -12.81 2.85 5.93
CA ALA A 53 -13.55 2.66 7.17
C ALA A 53 -15.08 2.76 6.98
N PHE A 54 -15.54 3.37 5.89
CA PHE A 54 -16.96 3.57 5.60
C PHE A 54 -17.24 3.27 4.10
N PRO A 55 -17.71 2.05 3.76
CA PRO A 55 -18.12 1.73 2.39
C PRO A 55 -19.38 2.48 1.96
#